data_AF-A0A7S0WQ05-F1
#
_entry.id   AF-A0A7S0WQ05-F1
#
_cell.length_a   1.000
_cell.length_b   1.000
_cell.length_c   1.000
_cell.angle_alpha   90.00
_cell.angle_beta   90.00
_cell.angle_gamma   90.00
#
_symmetry.space_group_name_H-M   'P 1'
#
loop_
_entity.id
_entity.type
_entity.pdbx_description
1 polymer ?
#
loop_
_entity_poly.entity_id
_entity_poly.type
_entity_poly.pdbx_seq_one_letter_code
_entity_poly.pdbx_strand_id
1 'polypeptide(L)'
;MATNIMAAVDYKEAVAVVVKEYFDSLDHNEVARSLRELQKPLYHYYFVKCVVKTAMDRGDKEKEMAAQLLSALLCDDVLEPGQVSKGFVQLLETAQDQKLDVPETPQILALFLVRASVDDILPHAFLKVCAGSLPDDVARSIVKEAISHLTRPDVADWILHVLGSTK
;
A
#
# COMPACT_ATOMS: atom_id res chain seq x y z
N MET A 1 31.98 -10.86 9.16
CA MET A 1 31.25 -9.68 8.66
C MET A 1 30.30 -9.25 9.77
N ALA A 2 30.43 -8.03 10.29
CA ALA A 2 29.50 -7.55 11.30
C ALA A 2 28.16 -7.29 10.62
N THR A 3 27.16 -8.13 10.88
CA THR A 3 25.77 -7.84 10.50
C THR A 3 25.39 -6.56 11.22
N ASN A 4 25.23 -5.46 10.49
CA ASN A 4 24.73 -4.22 11.07
C ASN A 4 23.30 -4.48 11.53
N ILE A 5 23.10 -4.74 12.82
CA ILE A 5 21.77 -4.97 13.39
C ILE A 5 21.15 -3.60 13.56
N MET A 6 20.63 -3.04 12.46
CA MET A 6 19.78 -1.85 12.54
C MET A 6 18.55 -2.18 13.39
N ALA A 7 18.25 -1.34 14.38
CA ALA A 7 17.13 -1.54 15.27
C ALA A 7 15.80 -1.31 14.52
N ALA A 8 14.71 -1.85 15.05
CA ALA A 8 13.39 -1.70 14.41
C ALA A 8 12.90 -0.24 14.40
N VAL A 9 13.34 0.58 15.36
CA VAL A 9 13.07 2.04 15.38
C VAL A 9 13.79 2.71 14.21
N ASP A 10 15.09 2.46 14.08
CA ASP A 10 15.93 2.99 13.00
C ASP A 10 15.38 2.62 11.61
N TYR A 11 14.84 1.39 11.44
CA TYR A 11 14.22 0.99 10.17
C TYR A 11 12.99 1.81 9.84
N LYS A 12 12.12 2.08 10.82
CA LYS A 12 10.90 2.86 10.60
C LYS A 12 11.21 4.30 10.21
N GLU A 13 12.22 4.89 10.85
CA GLU A 13 12.70 6.24 10.54
C GLU A 13 13.32 6.29 9.14
N ALA A 14 14.19 5.32 8.81
CA ALA A 14 14.79 5.22 7.48
C ALA A 14 13.72 5.07 6.39
N VAL A 15 12.73 4.19 6.59
CA VAL A 15 11.60 4.04 5.67
C VAL A 15 10.81 5.34 5.50
N ALA A 16 10.55 6.08 6.58
CA ALA A 16 9.83 7.34 6.50
C ALA A 16 10.60 8.37 5.65
N VAL A 17 11.93 8.39 5.74
CA VAL A 17 12.78 9.23 4.88
C VAL A 17 12.68 8.78 3.43
N VAL A 18 12.87 7.49 3.13
CA VAL A 18 12.80 6.94 1.77
C VAL A 18 11.45 7.23 1.11
N VAL A 19 10.35 7.03 1.83
CA VAL A 19 8.99 7.29 1.31
C VAL A 19 8.78 8.78 1.05
N LYS A 20 9.27 9.65 1.94
CA LYS A 20 9.18 11.09 1.73
C LYS A 20 9.96 11.51 0.47
N GLU A 21 11.22 11.09 0.36
CA GLU A 21 12.08 11.40 -0.78
C GLU A 21 11.51 10.86 -2.08
N TYR A 22 10.86 9.68 -2.05
CA TYR A 22 10.17 9.15 -3.20
C TYR A 22 9.09 10.12 -3.72
N PHE A 23 8.22 10.64 -2.86
CA PHE A 23 7.17 11.54 -3.36
C PHE A 23 7.70 12.91 -3.82
N ASP A 24 8.93 13.27 -3.47
CA ASP A 24 9.58 14.50 -3.93
C ASP A 24 10.34 14.29 -5.26
N SER A 25 10.87 13.08 -5.51
CA SER A 25 11.74 12.75 -6.65
C SER A 25 11.11 11.85 -7.72
N LEU A 26 10.14 11.03 -7.32
CA LEU A 26 9.53 9.93 -8.08
C LEU A 26 10.53 8.88 -8.60
N ASP A 27 11.68 8.74 -7.95
CA ASP A 27 12.72 7.80 -8.37
C ASP A 27 12.49 6.38 -7.81
N HIS A 28 11.94 5.50 -8.64
CA HIS A 28 11.74 4.09 -8.29
C HIS A 28 13.06 3.34 -8.03
N ASN A 29 14.14 3.69 -8.74
CA ASN A 29 15.42 2.99 -8.63
C ASN A 29 16.10 3.31 -7.31
N GLU A 30 16.01 4.57 -6.86
CA GLU A 30 16.56 4.97 -5.58
C GLU A 30 15.83 4.27 -4.43
N VAL A 31 14.49 4.21 -4.45
CA VAL A 31 13.72 3.45 -3.46
C VAL A 31 14.15 1.97 -3.43
N ALA A 32 14.29 1.35 -4.60
CA ALA A 32 14.73 -0.03 -4.72
C ALA A 32 16.15 -0.24 -4.15
N ARG A 33 17.06 0.71 -4.38
CA ARG A 33 18.41 0.70 -3.82
C ARG A 33 18.35 0.83 -2.29
N SER A 34 17.65 1.84 -1.77
CA SER A 34 17.56 2.08 -0.32
C SER A 34 16.98 0.86 0.40
N LEU A 35 15.91 0.24 -0.12
CA LEU A 35 15.33 -0.96 0.50
C LEU A 35 16.30 -2.15 0.53
N ARG A 36 17.08 -2.35 -0.54
CA ARG A 36 18.11 -3.40 -0.58
C ARG A 36 19.25 -3.13 0.41
N GLU A 37 19.65 -1.87 0.58
CA GLU A 37 20.67 -1.46 1.55
C GLU A 37 20.21 -1.59 3.00
N LEU A 38 18.91 -1.36 3.27
CA LEU A 38 18.34 -1.55 4.61
C LEU A 38 18.38 -3.03 5.04
N GLN A 39 18.39 -3.99 4.10
CA GLN A 39 18.53 -5.43 4.37
C GLN A 39 17.52 -6.00 5.40
N LYS A 40 16.28 -5.53 5.38
CA LYS A 40 15.19 -5.98 6.27
C LYS A 40 13.94 -6.44 5.50
N PRO A 41 14.04 -7.44 4.61
CA PRO A 41 12.92 -7.89 3.78
C PRO A 41 11.69 -8.30 4.60
N LEU A 42 11.86 -8.88 5.79
CA LEU A 42 10.77 -9.26 6.69
C LEU A 42 9.96 -8.09 7.28
N TYR A 43 10.46 -6.86 7.12
CA TYR A 43 9.84 -5.62 7.57
C TYR A 43 9.32 -4.75 6.42
N HIS A 44 9.41 -5.22 5.17
CA HIS A 44 8.92 -4.46 4.01
C HIS A 44 7.41 -4.17 4.07
N TYR A 45 6.63 -4.95 4.82
CA TYR A 45 5.23 -4.62 5.13
C TYR A 45 5.07 -3.22 5.75
N TYR A 46 6.04 -2.74 6.53
CA TYR A 46 6.01 -1.42 7.12
C TYR A 46 6.26 -0.33 6.06
N PHE A 47 7.17 -0.58 5.12
CA PHE A 47 7.35 0.30 3.96
C PHE A 47 6.07 0.42 3.15
N VAL A 48 5.41 -0.72 2.83
CA VAL A 48 4.13 -0.73 2.12
C VAL A 48 3.07 0.10 2.86
N LYS A 49 2.93 -0.13 4.17
CA LYS A 49 2.02 0.65 5.03
C LYS A 49 2.34 2.15 4.98
N CYS A 50 3.61 2.52 5.04
CA CYS A 50 4.05 3.92 5.03
C CYS A 50 3.76 4.58 3.68
N VAL A 51 4.09 3.94 2.55
CA VAL A 51 3.80 4.43 1.20
C VAL A 51 2.31 4.72 1.02
N VAL A 52 1.46 3.74 1.33
CA VAL A 52 0.01 3.88 1.14
C VAL A 52 -0.54 4.95 2.06
N LYS A 53 -0.17 4.95 3.35
CA LYS A 53 -0.64 5.97 4.29
C LYS A 53 -0.23 7.39 3.85
N THR A 54 1.03 7.58 3.46
CA THR A 54 1.51 8.88 2.98
C THR A 54 0.78 9.32 1.71
N ALA A 55 0.40 8.41 0.81
CA ALA A 55 -0.42 8.75 -0.35
C ALA A 55 -1.88 9.08 0.01
N MET A 56 -2.46 8.40 0.99
CA MET A 56 -3.82 8.65 1.47
C MET A 56 -3.96 10.07 2.05
N ASP A 57 -2.92 10.55 2.73
CA ASP A 57 -2.86 11.90 3.32
C ASP A 57 -2.63 13.02 2.26
N ARG A 58 -2.46 12.66 0.98
CA ARG A 58 -2.19 13.57 -0.14
C ARG A 58 -3.32 13.52 -1.19
N GLY A 59 -3.01 13.70 -2.47
CA GLY A 59 -3.97 13.74 -3.57
C GLY A 59 -4.11 12.40 -4.29
N ASP A 60 -5.00 12.37 -5.28
CA ASP A 60 -5.27 11.18 -6.09
C ASP A 60 -4.07 10.79 -6.97
N LYS A 61 -3.34 11.80 -7.45
CA LYS A 61 -2.06 11.61 -8.15
C LYS A 61 -1.05 10.83 -7.29
N GLU A 62 -0.92 11.16 -6.02
CA GLU A 62 0.01 10.46 -5.11
C GLU A 62 -0.44 9.03 -4.82
N LYS A 63 -1.75 8.76 -4.80
CA LYS A 63 -2.29 7.40 -4.70
C LYS A 63 -1.92 6.56 -5.93
N GLU A 64 -2.00 7.16 -7.12
CA GLU A 64 -1.52 6.49 -8.34
C GLU A 64 -0.02 6.22 -8.27
N MET A 65 0.80 7.24 -7.94
CA MET A 65 2.25 7.09 -7.88
C MET A 65 2.66 5.99 -6.89
N ALA A 66 2.00 5.93 -5.73
CA ALA A 66 2.19 4.85 -4.76
C ALA A 66 1.84 3.46 -5.33
N ALA A 67 0.75 3.32 -6.08
CA ALA A 67 0.40 2.06 -6.73
C ALA A 67 1.46 1.65 -7.77
N GLN A 68 1.93 2.59 -8.60
CA GLN A 68 2.98 2.35 -9.59
C GLN A 68 4.31 1.94 -8.94
N LEU A 69 4.69 2.57 -7.84
CA LEU A 69 5.88 2.20 -7.07
C LEU A 69 5.77 0.77 -6.55
N LEU A 70 4.65 0.41 -5.91
CA LEU A 70 4.46 -0.93 -5.36
C LEU A 70 4.49 -2.00 -6.45
N SER A 71 3.88 -1.72 -7.61
CA SER A 71 3.91 -2.59 -8.79
C SER A 71 5.34 -2.76 -9.33
N ALA A 72 6.09 -1.66 -9.50
CA ALA A 72 7.47 -1.70 -9.96
C ALA A 72 8.38 -2.51 -9.01
N LEU A 73 8.28 -2.28 -7.70
CA LEU A 73 9.09 -2.99 -6.71
C LEU A 73 8.73 -4.48 -6.58
N LEU A 74 7.49 -4.87 -6.88
CA LEU A 74 7.11 -6.29 -7.00
C LEU A 74 7.72 -6.92 -8.26
N CYS A 75 7.66 -6.21 -9.39
CA CYS A 75 8.24 -6.67 -10.66
C CYS A 75 9.76 -6.87 -10.58
N ASP A 76 10.44 -5.99 -9.84
CA ASP A 76 11.90 -6.01 -9.65
C ASP A 76 12.39 -6.93 -8.51
N ASP A 77 11.50 -7.77 -7.97
CA ASP A 77 11.75 -8.69 -6.84
C ASP A 77 12.30 -7.99 -5.58
N VAL A 78 12.00 -6.70 -5.39
CA VAL A 78 12.38 -5.94 -4.17
C VAL A 78 11.39 -6.19 -3.04
N LEU A 79 10.10 -6.24 -3.39
CA LEU A 79 9.02 -6.58 -2.47
C LEU A 79 8.59 -8.02 -2.67
N GLU A 80 8.47 -8.76 -1.57
CA GLU A 80 7.84 -10.06 -1.59
C GLU A 80 6.30 -9.89 -1.54
N PRO A 81 5.51 -10.64 -2.34
CA PRO A 81 4.05 -10.54 -2.32
C PRO A 81 3.42 -10.71 -0.93
N GLY A 82 4.01 -11.56 -0.08
CA GLY A 82 3.58 -11.74 1.31
C GLY A 82 3.76 -10.49 2.17
N GLN A 83 4.80 -9.69 1.92
CA GLN A 83 5.04 -8.42 2.62
C GLN A 83 4.06 -7.34 2.19
N VAL A 84 3.72 -7.29 0.89
CA VAL A 84 2.69 -6.38 0.36
C VAL A 84 1.34 -6.71 1.00
N SER A 85 0.93 -7.97 0.94
CA SER A 85 -0.31 -8.45 1.57
C SER A 85 -0.35 -8.09 3.07
N LYS A 86 0.73 -8.34 3.80
CA LYS A 86 0.85 -8.00 5.23
C LYS A 86 0.75 -6.49 5.48
N GLY A 87 1.30 -5.65 4.60
CA GLY A 87 1.19 -4.20 4.69
C GLY A 87 -0.26 -3.73 4.58
N PHE A 88 -1.02 -4.28 3.63
CA PHE A 88 -2.44 -4.00 3.47
C PHE A 88 -3.30 -4.52 4.64
N VAL A 89 -2.99 -5.70 5.19
CA VAL A 89 -3.65 -6.19 6.41
C VAL A 89 -3.43 -5.21 7.56
N GLN A 90 -2.20 -4.72 7.77
CA GLN A 90 -1.93 -3.75 8.83
C GLN A 90 -2.57 -2.37 8.61
N LEU A 91 -2.90 -2.00 7.38
CA LEU A 91 -3.67 -0.79 7.10
C LEU A 91 -5.12 -1.00 7.53
N LEU A 92 -5.71 -2.13 7.13
CA LEU A 92 -7.08 -2.53 7.50
C LEU A 92 -7.25 -2.63 9.03
N GLU A 93 -6.31 -3.27 9.72
CA GLU A 93 -6.34 -3.40 11.19
C GLU A 93 -6.28 -2.06 11.93
N THR A 94 -5.73 -1.00 11.32
CA THR A 94 -5.66 0.34 11.92
C THR A 94 -6.68 1.32 11.36
N ALA A 95 -7.54 0.87 10.44
CA ALA A 95 -8.47 1.76 9.73
C ALA A 95 -9.54 2.35 10.66
N GLN A 96 -9.99 1.58 11.67
CA GLN A 96 -10.96 2.07 12.65
C GLN A 96 -10.41 3.26 13.44
N ASP A 97 -9.16 3.18 13.90
CA ASP A 97 -8.50 4.27 14.64
C ASP A 97 -8.23 5.47 13.72
N GLN A 98 -7.71 5.22 12.51
CA GLN A 98 -7.44 6.28 11.53
C GLN A 98 -8.71 7.05 11.12
N LYS A 99 -9.86 6.38 11.07
CA LYS A 99 -11.15 7.01 10.80
C LYS A 99 -11.52 8.10 11.83
N LEU A 100 -11.03 7.99 13.07
CA LEU A 100 -11.29 9.00 14.11
C LEU A 100 -10.63 10.34 13.77
N ASP A 101 -9.47 10.29 13.13
CA ASP A 101 -8.73 11.48 12.71
C ASP A 101 -9.16 11.96 11.31
N VAL A 102 -9.37 11.01 10.38
CA VAL A 102 -9.73 11.27 8.99
C VAL A 102 -10.96 10.42 8.61
N PRO A 103 -12.18 10.97 8.67
CA PRO A 103 -13.43 10.22 8.42
C PRO A 103 -13.50 9.51 7.07
N GLU A 104 -12.79 10.03 6.06
CA GLU A 104 -12.72 9.52 4.69
C GLU A 104 -11.80 8.30 4.53
N THR A 105 -11.01 7.95 5.56
CA THR A 105 -10.07 6.80 5.54
C THR A 105 -10.67 5.53 4.94
N PRO A 106 -11.88 5.09 5.31
CA PRO A 106 -12.45 3.85 4.78
C PRO A 106 -12.64 3.89 3.26
N GLN A 107 -13.16 5.00 2.74
CA GLN A 107 -13.46 5.18 1.32
C GLN A 107 -12.16 5.21 0.51
N ILE A 108 -11.17 5.97 1.00
CA ILE A 108 -9.86 6.08 0.34
C ILE A 108 -9.15 4.71 0.33
N LEU A 109 -9.15 3.98 1.46
CA LEU A 109 -8.51 2.67 1.54
C LEU A 109 -9.21 1.64 0.64
N ALA A 110 -10.55 1.72 0.50
CA ALA A 110 -11.29 0.86 -0.42
C ALA A 110 -10.87 1.10 -1.87
N LEU A 111 -10.72 2.36 -2.31
CA LEU A 111 -10.19 2.69 -3.64
C LEU A 111 -8.77 2.14 -3.85
N PHE A 112 -7.92 2.24 -2.83
CA PHE A 112 -6.55 1.72 -2.91
C PHE A 112 -6.52 0.18 -3.06
N LEU A 113 -7.40 -0.53 -2.36
CA LEU A 113 -7.56 -1.98 -2.51
C LEU A 113 -8.03 -2.36 -3.93
N VAL A 114 -8.94 -1.59 -4.52
CA VAL A 114 -9.36 -1.80 -5.91
C VAL A 114 -8.20 -1.60 -6.85
N ARG A 115 -7.48 -0.47 -6.72
CA ARG A 115 -6.31 -0.15 -7.56
C ARG A 115 -5.24 -1.24 -7.48
N ALA A 116 -4.92 -1.69 -6.28
CA ALA A 116 -3.94 -2.75 -6.04
C ALA A 116 -4.40 -4.13 -6.54
N SER A 117 -5.71 -4.38 -6.56
CA SER A 117 -6.25 -5.63 -7.12
C SER A 117 -6.27 -5.62 -8.64
N VAL A 118 -6.47 -4.46 -9.28
CA VAL A 118 -6.46 -4.30 -10.74
C VAL A 118 -5.06 -4.49 -11.32
N ASP A 119 -4.01 -4.06 -10.61
CA ASP A 119 -2.61 -4.19 -11.03
C ASP A 119 -1.92 -5.46 -10.53
N ASP A 120 -2.68 -6.42 -9.98
CA ASP A 120 -2.14 -7.66 -9.39
C ASP A 120 -1.07 -7.42 -8.31
N ILE A 121 -1.06 -6.23 -7.69
CA ILE A 121 -0.22 -5.91 -6.52
C ILE A 121 -0.66 -6.77 -5.32
N LEU A 122 -1.96 -7.07 -5.24
CA LEU A 122 -2.53 -7.96 -4.25
C LEU A 122 -2.96 -9.29 -4.91
N PRO A 123 -2.74 -10.44 -4.25
CA PRO A 123 -3.24 -11.72 -4.75
C PRO A 123 -4.76 -11.71 -4.95
N HIS A 124 -5.28 -12.35 -6.00
CA HIS A 124 -6.74 -12.38 -6.28
C HIS A 124 -7.61 -12.89 -5.12
N ALA A 125 -7.07 -13.76 -4.25
CA ALA A 125 -7.78 -14.28 -3.08
C ALA A 125 -7.76 -13.33 -1.87
N PHE A 126 -6.92 -12.28 -1.89
CA PHE A 126 -6.63 -11.41 -0.74
C PHE A 126 -7.88 -10.85 -0.09
N LEU A 127 -8.76 -10.22 -0.88
CA LEU A 127 -9.97 -9.58 -0.36
C LEU A 127 -10.96 -10.61 0.21
N LYS A 128 -11.07 -11.78 -0.40
CA LYS A 128 -11.94 -12.87 0.09
C LYS A 128 -11.45 -13.41 1.43
N VAL A 129 -10.14 -13.57 1.58
CA VAL A 129 -9.52 -14.01 2.85
C VAL A 129 -9.74 -12.96 3.93
N CYS A 130 -9.44 -11.68 3.65
CA CYS A 130 -9.59 -10.60 4.61
C CYS A 130 -11.04 -10.43 5.08
N ALA A 131 -12.02 -10.56 4.19
CA ALA A 131 -13.43 -10.44 4.55
C ALA A 131 -13.87 -11.42 5.65
N GLY A 132 -13.21 -12.58 5.78
CA GLY A 132 -13.51 -13.60 6.79
C GLY A 132 -12.69 -13.51 8.08
N SER A 133 -11.60 -12.73 8.11
CA SER A 133 -10.62 -12.74 9.20
C SER A 133 -10.43 -11.41 9.93
N LEU A 134 -11.03 -10.32 9.44
CA LEU A 134 -10.80 -8.98 10.00
C LEU A 134 -11.53 -8.74 11.34
N PRO A 135 -10.88 -8.00 12.27
CA PRO A 135 -11.32 -7.88 13.65
C PRO A 135 -12.57 -7.02 13.82
N ASP A 136 -12.70 -5.94 13.05
CA ASP A 136 -13.73 -4.92 13.24
C ASP A 136 -14.62 -4.69 12.00
N ASP A 137 -15.74 -4.00 12.22
CA ASP A 137 -16.74 -3.74 11.18
C ASP A 137 -16.29 -2.70 10.14
N VAL A 138 -15.37 -1.79 10.50
CA VAL A 138 -14.84 -0.79 9.58
C VAL A 138 -13.93 -1.47 8.55
N ALA A 139 -13.00 -2.30 9.00
CA ALA A 139 -12.13 -3.07 8.12
C ALA A 139 -12.95 -3.98 7.18
N ARG A 140 -14.01 -4.64 7.70
CA ARG A 140 -14.92 -5.44 6.87
C ARG A 140 -15.71 -4.60 5.88
N SER A 141 -16.16 -3.40 6.23
CA SER A 141 -16.89 -2.53 5.31
C SER A 141 -16.01 -2.08 4.15
N ILE A 142 -14.75 -1.74 4.43
CA ILE A 142 -13.75 -1.35 3.42
C ILE A 142 -13.56 -2.46 2.40
N VAL A 143 -13.36 -3.70 2.86
CA VAL A 143 -13.18 -4.85 1.96
C VAL A 143 -14.45 -5.12 1.14
N LYS A 144 -15.64 -5.02 1.75
CA LYS A 144 -16.91 -5.18 1.02
C LYS A 144 -17.10 -4.12 -0.07
N GLU A 145 -16.77 -2.87 0.24
CA GLU A 145 -16.82 -1.76 -0.70
C GLU A 145 -15.86 -1.98 -1.88
N ALA A 146 -14.61 -2.36 -1.60
CA ALA A 146 -13.64 -2.70 -2.64
C ALA A 146 -14.12 -3.84 -3.54
N ILE A 147 -14.66 -4.93 -2.95
CA ILE A 147 -15.25 -6.04 -3.72
C ILE A 147 -16.41 -5.56 -4.61
N SER A 148 -17.26 -4.67 -4.09
CA SER A 148 -18.38 -4.11 -4.86
C SER A 148 -17.91 -3.28 -6.06
N HIS A 149 -16.79 -2.56 -5.96
CA HIS A 149 -16.22 -1.85 -7.09
C HIS A 149 -15.61 -2.79 -8.13
N LEU A 150 -14.98 -3.89 -7.69
CA LEU A 150 -14.38 -4.89 -8.56
C LEU A 150 -15.39 -5.67 -9.42
N THR A 151 -16.69 -5.62 -9.10
CA THR A 151 -17.72 -6.22 -9.96
C THR A 151 -18.05 -5.37 -11.19
N ARG A 152 -17.51 -4.15 -11.30
CA ARG A 152 -17.73 -3.28 -12.45
C ARG A 152 -17.00 -3.82 -13.69
N PRO A 153 -17.62 -3.82 -14.87
CA PRO A 153 -16.97 -4.26 -16.11
C PRO A 153 -15.84 -3.33 -16.56
N ASP A 154 -15.93 -2.04 -16.20
CA ASP A 154 -14.99 -0.97 -16.55
C ASP A 154 -14.01 -0.64 -15.40
N VAL A 155 -13.87 -1.52 -14.41
CA VAL A 155 -13.16 -1.20 -13.15
C VAL A 155 -11.73 -0.68 -13.38
N ALA A 156 -11.00 -1.24 -14.34
CA ALA A 156 -9.63 -0.82 -14.64
C ALA A 156 -9.56 0.62 -15.17
N ASP A 157 -10.39 0.97 -16.15
CA ASP A 157 -10.43 2.33 -16.68
C ASP A 157 -11.02 3.31 -15.64
N TRP A 158 -12.03 2.87 -14.89
CA TRP A 158 -12.66 3.66 -13.84
C TRP A 158 -11.67 4.03 -12.73
N ILE A 159 -10.92 3.08 -12.19
CA ILE A 159 -10.02 3.37 -11.06
C ILE A 159 -8.86 4.28 -11.49
N LEU A 160 -8.35 4.11 -12.71
CA LEU A 160 -7.33 5.01 -13.26
C LEU A 160 -7.87 6.43 -13.39
N HIS A 161 -9.10 6.60 -13.89
CA HIS A 161 -9.74 7.91 -13.97
C HIS A 161 -9.96 8.54 -12.59
N VAL A 162 -10.43 7.76 -11.61
CA VAL A 162 -10.63 8.21 -10.22
C VAL A 162 -9.31 8.69 -9.61
N LEU A 163 -8.20 8.02 -9.88
CA LEU A 163 -6.89 8.42 -9.36
C LEU A 163 -6.19 9.52 -10.20
N GLY A 164 -6.87 10.08 -11.20
CA GLY A 164 -6.31 11.15 -12.03
C GLY A 164 -5.25 10.68 -13.03
N SER A 165 -5.18 9.38 -13.31
CA SER A 165 -4.35 8.84 -14.40
C SER A 165 -5.01 9.13 -15.74
N THR A 166 -4.51 10.13 -16.45
CA THR A 166 -4.80 10.30 -17.88
C THR A 166 -3.86 9.40 -18.68
N LYS A 167 -4.42 8.46 -19.45
CA LYS A 167 -3.69 7.70 -20.48
C LYS A 167 -2.95 8.63 -21.44
#